data_AF-A0ABD7L5H9-F1
#
_entry.id   AF-A0ABD7L5H9-F1
#
_cell.length_a   1.000
_cell.length_b   1.000
_cell.length_c   1.000
_cell.angle_alpha   90.00
_cell.angle_beta   90.00
_cell.angle_gamma   90.00
#
_symmetry.space_group_name_H-M   'P 1'
#
loop_
_entity.id
_entity.type
_entity.pdbx_description
1 polymer ?
#
loop_
_entity_poly.entity_id
_entity_poly.type
_entity_poly.pdbx_seq_one_letter_code
_entity_poly.pdbx_strand_id
1 'polypeptide(L)'
;MAVINSLRALKGVTAPEELKKGDGFTISPQLLLEEEGFNTRGAFCENYYERPDIKAGIRVLADAYKRGDYVPPIIVKVIDGKVYVREGHRRRRAILLAIEEGADIQFVQVVEHKGDEAEQSLLIATSNDGLPLSPLERAVIYARLANWGWSDQMIAQRVGRSAEHVRIARALLEMPLELKRMIQEGSVAATYAQELYNEHGTNAVEILKKAQEEQANGNDGKKAPKKLTKKSVEKGPRLGKKVVEAMHRGVSSITSRLDNIKPNDDGETFTLTLSREDVDAFQELKAKLAELEPKTDESNEDQQELDLAGNQ
;
A
#
# COMPACT_ATOMS: atom_id res chain seq x y z
N MET A 1 -20.71 24.19 -47.31
CA MET A 1 -19.41 23.54 -46.99
C MET A 1 -19.69 22.12 -46.53
N ALA A 2 -18.92 21.13 -46.95
CA ALA A 2 -19.06 19.76 -46.43
C ALA A 2 -18.78 19.76 -44.92
N VAL A 3 -19.63 19.10 -44.13
CA VAL A 3 -19.46 19.03 -42.67
C VAL A 3 -18.28 18.11 -42.35
N ILE A 4 -17.27 18.63 -41.64
CA ILE A 4 -16.07 17.89 -41.27
C ILE A 4 -16.35 17.08 -40.00
N ASN A 5 -16.71 15.81 -40.16
CA ASN A 5 -17.11 14.91 -39.05
C ASN A 5 -16.08 13.80 -38.75
N SER A 6 -14.85 13.90 -39.25
CA SER A 6 -13.81 12.91 -38.96
C SER A 6 -12.41 13.53 -38.93
N LEU A 7 -11.50 12.94 -38.15
CA LEU A 7 -10.07 13.33 -38.14
C LEU A 7 -9.43 13.18 -39.53
N ARG A 8 -9.90 12.23 -40.36
CA ARG A 8 -9.43 12.07 -41.74
C ARG A 8 -9.85 13.25 -42.62
N ALA A 9 -11.11 13.68 -42.52
CA ALA A 9 -11.60 14.85 -43.24
C ALA A 9 -10.95 16.14 -42.73
N LEU A 10 -10.77 16.26 -41.41
CA LEU A 10 -10.12 17.40 -40.77
C LEU A 10 -8.66 17.52 -41.20
N LYS A 11 -7.92 16.40 -41.27
CA LYS A 11 -6.55 16.36 -41.78
C LYS A 11 -6.43 16.93 -43.21
N GLY A 12 -7.45 16.75 -44.04
CA GLY A 12 -7.45 17.26 -45.41
C GLY A 12 -7.55 18.78 -45.53
N VAL A 13 -7.98 19.47 -44.47
CA VAL A 13 -8.20 20.92 -44.46
C VAL A 13 -7.37 21.65 -43.41
N THR A 14 -6.65 20.92 -42.56
CA THR A 14 -5.84 21.45 -41.46
C THR A 14 -4.37 21.42 -41.84
N ALA A 15 -3.59 22.40 -41.38
CA ALA A 15 -2.17 22.45 -41.67
C ALA A 15 -1.42 21.23 -41.06
N PRO A 16 -0.41 20.67 -41.73
CA PRO A 16 0.32 19.49 -41.26
C PRO A 16 1.00 19.64 -39.89
N GLU A 17 1.32 20.86 -39.48
CA GLU A 17 1.88 21.22 -38.17
C GLU A 17 0.85 21.12 -37.03
N GLU A 18 -0.43 21.30 -37.33
CA GLU A 18 -1.53 21.27 -36.36
C GLU A 18 -2.16 19.87 -36.25
N LEU A 19 -2.08 19.05 -37.31
CA LEU A 19 -2.66 17.70 -37.31
C LEU A 19 -1.77 16.66 -38.00
N LYS A 20 -1.22 15.75 -37.19
CA LYS A 20 -0.46 14.58 -37.64
C LYS A 20 -1.15 13.29 -37.25
N LYS A 21 -0.97 12.25 -38.07
CA LYS A 21 -1.42 10.90 -37.71
C LYS A 21 -0.43 10.34 -36.69
N GLY A 22 -0.92 9.85 -35.56
CA GLY A 22 -0.07 9.19 -34.55
C GLY A 22 0.38 7.79 -34.99
N ASP A 23 1.33 7.25 -34.22
CA ASP A 23 1.89 5.91 -34.42
C ASP A 23 1.04 4.88 -33.67
N GLY A 24 0.38 4.00 -34.42
CA GLY A 24 -0.40 2.89 -33.88
C GLY A 24 -0.51 1.79 -34.93
N PHE A 25 -0.31 0.55 -34.49
CA PHE A 25 -0.38 -0.64 -35.34
C PHE A 25 -1.49 -1.56 -34.87
N THR A 26 -1.97 -2.41 -35.75
CA THR A 26 -2.87 -3.52 -35.40
C THR A 26 -2.15 -4.83 -35.68
N ILE A 27 -2.03 -5.69 -34.68
CA ILE A 27 -1.32 -6.96 -34.79
C ILE A 27 -2.17 -8.12 -34.30
N SER A 28 -1.81 -9.35 -34.68
CA SER A 28 -2.43 -10.54 -34.10
C SER A 28 -2.12 -10.61 -32.59
N PRO A 29 -3.13 -10.89 -31.73
CA PRO A 29 -2.91 -11.11 -30.30
C PRO A 29 -1.86 -12.17 -29.97
N GLN A 30 -1.67 -13.15 -30.87
CA GLN A 30 -0.72 -14.24 -30.68
C GLN A 30 0.74 -13.81 -30.78
N LEU A 31 1.01 -12.63 -31.36
CA LEU A 31 2.36 -12.05 -31.43
C LEU A 31 2.78 -11.37 -30.11
N LEU A 32 1.84 -11.12 -29.19
CA LEU A 32 2.12 -10.47 -27.92
C LEU A 32 2.78 -11.44 -26.94
N LEU A 33 4.04 -11.16 -26.60
CA LEU A 33 4.81 -11.91 -25.62
C LEU A 33 4.93 -11.13 -24.31
N GLU A 34 5.02 -11.85 -23.18
CA GLU A 34 5.42 -11.28 -21.90
C GLU A 34 6.89 -11.59 -21.67
N GLU A 35 7.68 -10.59 -21.30
CA GLU A 35 9.07 -10.79 -20.91
C GLU A 35 9.13 -11.25 -19.46
N GLU A 36 9.85 -12.33 -19.21
CA GLU A 36 9.98 -12.91 -17.88
C GLU A 36 10.61 -11.90 -16.91
N GLY A 37 9.98 -11.75 -15.74
CA GLY A 37 10.42 -10.79 -14.74
C GLY A 37 10.14 -9.32 -15.07
N PHE A 38 9.73 -8.95 -16.29
CA PHE A 38 9.48 -7.53 -16.61
C PHE A 38 8.23 -6.99 -15.91
N ASN A 39 7.14 -7.75 -15.90
CA ASN A 39 5.91 -7.34 -15.23
C ASN A 39 6.07 -7.33 -13.70
N THR A 40 5.89 -6.18 -13.07
CA THR A 40 6.04 -6.07 -11.61
C THR A 40 4.82 -6.54 -10.83
N ARG A 41 3.67 -6.71 -11.50
CA ARG A 41 2.44 -7.17 -10.86
C ARG A 41 2.59 -8.59 -10.33
N GLY A 42 2.35 -8.75 -9.03
CA GLY A 42 2.48 -10.06 -8.39
C GLY A 42 3.93 -10.49 -8.15
N ALA A 43 4.92 -9.58 -8.19
CA ALA A 43 6.35 -9.93 -8.02
C ALA A 43 6.67 -10.77 -6.77
N PHE A 44 5.83 -10.68 -5.73
CA PHE A 44 5.98 -11.46 -4.49
C PHE A 44 4.82 -12.41 -4.20
N CYS A 45 3.87 -12.55 -5.12
CA CYS A 45 2.64 -13.35 -4.93
C CYS A 45 2.42 -14.24 -6.16
N GLU A 46 2.61 -15.54 -6.01
CA GLU A 46 2.50 -16.53 -7.11
C GLU A 46 1.08 -16.57 -7.71
N ASN A 47 0.06 -16.48 -6.86
CA ASN A 47 -1.35 -16.57 -7.26
C ASN A 47 -1.98 -15.20 -7.54
N TYR A 48 -1.18 -14.18 -7.88
CA TYR A 48 -1.68 -12.81 -8.07
C TYR A 48 -2.86 -12.72 -9.04
N TYR A 49 -2.79 -13.42 -10.17
CA TYR A 49 -3.83 -13.41 -11.19
C TYR A 49 -5.04 -14.29 -10.86
N GLU A 50 -4.92 -15.17 -9.86
CA GLU A 50 -6.02 -15.99 -9.37
C GLU A 50 -6.87 -15.28 -8.31
N ARG A 51 -6.41 -14.13 -7.81
CA ARG A 51 -7.16 -13.35 -6.84
C ARG A 51 -8.51 -12.90 -7.41
N PRO A 52 -9.62 -12.99 -6.65
CA PRO A 52 -10.96 -12.68 -7.15
C PRO A 52 -11.10 -11.27 -7.74
N ASP A 53 -10.48 -10.27 -7.11
CA ASP A 53 -10.47 -8.87 -7.58
C ASP A 53 -9.73 -8.71 -8.92
N ILE A 54 -8.62 -9.40 -9.09
CA ILE A 54 -7.82 -9.37 -10.32
C ILE A 54 -8.53 -10.11 -11.45
N LYS A 55 -9.04 -11.33 -11.18
CA LYS A 55 -9.84 -12.11 -12.15
C LYS A 55 -11.07 -11.35 -12.62
N ALA A 56 -11.83 -10.76 -11.69
CA ALA A 56 -13.00 -9.95 -12.02
C ALA A 56 -12.63 -8.78 -12.93
N GLY A 57 -11.52 -8.09 -12.66
CA GLY A 57 -11.08 -7.00 -13.52
C GLY A 57 -10.59 -7.44 -14.91
N ILE A 58 -9.99 -8.63 -15.04
CA ILE A 58 -9.63 -9.22 -16.35
C ILE A 58 -10.91 -9.63 -17.10
N ARG A 59 -11.88 -10.22 -16.41
CA ARG A 59 -13.19 -10.58 -16.96
C ARG A 59 -13.91 -9.37 -17.57
N VAL A 60 -13.98 -8.26 -16.85
CA VAL A 60 -14.59 -7.01 -17.34
C VAL A 60 -13.93 -6.55 -18.65
N LEU A 61 -12.60 -6.64 -18.75
CA LEU A 61 -11.87 -6.31 -19.97
C LEU A 61 -12.17 -7.31 -21.10
N ALA A 62 -12.24 -8.61 -20.80
CA ALA A 62 -12.53 -9.63 -21.80
C ALA A 62 -13.94 -9.42 -22.39
N ASP A 63 -14.93 -9.14 -21.55
CA ASP A 63 -16.29 -8.83 -21.99
C ASP A 63 -16.35 -7.53 -22.81
N ALA A 64 -15.51 -6.53 -22.47
CA ALA A 64 -15.37 -5.31 -23.27
C ALA A 64 -14.83 -5.60 -24.68
N TYR A 65 -13.79 -6.45 -24.80
CA TYR A 65 -13.29 -6.89 -26.10
C TYR A 65 -14.36 -7.64 -26.91
N LYS A 66 -15.16 -8.50 -26.27
CA LYS A 66 -16.27 -9.21 -26.94
C LYS A 66 -17.36 -8.28 -27.46
N ARG A 67 -17.66 -7.20 -26.74
CA ARG A 67 -18.63 -6.17 -27.17
C ARG A 67 -18.08 -5.23 -28.23
N GLY A 68 -16.78 -5.24 -28.49
CA GLY A 68 -16.12 -4.26 -29.35
C GLY A 68 -16.02 -2.87 -28.72
N ASP A 69 -16.06 -2.79 -27.39
CA ASP A 69 -15.90 -1.52 -26.67
C ASP A 69 -14.49 -0.96 -26.88
N TYR A 70 -14.35 0.35 -26.75
CA TYR A 70 -13.03 0.97 -26.75
C TYR A 70 -12.23 0.52 -25.53
N VAL A 71 -11.09 -0.13 -25.80
CA VAL A 71 -10.08 -0.47 -24.80
C VAL A 71 -8.78 0.21 -25.23
N PRO A 72 -8.07 0.92 -24.32
CA PRO A 72 -6.82 1.57 -24.67
C PRO A 72 -5.82 0.61 -25.35
N PRO A 73 -4.99 1.07 -26.30
CA PRO A 73 -3.99 0.24 -26.97
C PRO A 73 -2.92 -0.30 -26.02
N ILE A 74 -2.46 -1.53 -26.26
CA ILE A 74 -1.36 -2.13 -25.49
C ILE A 74 -0.05 -1.46 -25.91
N ILE A 75 0.79 -1.10 -24.94
CA ILE A 75 2.10 -0.53 -25.24
C ILE A 75 3.12 -1.65 -25.33
N VAL A 76 3.88 -1.67 -26.42
CA VAL A 76 4.82 -2.74 -26.75
C VAL A 76 6.21 -2.20 -27.09
N LYS A 77 7.21 -3.10 -27.04
CA LYS A 77 8.55 -2.88 -27.58
C LYS A 77 8.93 -4.07 -28.46
N VAL A 78 9.53 -3.80 -29.61
CA VAL A 78 10.08 -4.85 -30.47
C VAL A 78 11.53 -5.11 -30.09
N ILE A 79 11.87 -6.37 -29.79
CA ILE A 79 13.24 -6.82 -29.51
C ILE A 79 13.49 -8.05 -30.39
N ASP A 80 14.51 -7.99 -31.24
CA ASP A 80 14.87 -9.09 -32.16
C ASP A 80 13.69 -9.64 -32.97
N GLY A 81 12.82 -8.74 -33.45
CA GLY A 81 11.63 -9.08 -34.23
C GLY A 81 10.44 -9.64 -33.43
N LYS A 82 10.56 -9.74 -32.11
CA LYS A 82 9.51 -10.19 -31.20
C LYS A 82 8.84 -9.02 -30.49
N VAL A 83 7.51 -9.09 -30.33
CA VAL A 83 6.72 -8.01 -29.73
C VAL A 83 6.47 -8.30 -28.26
N TYR A 84 7.15 -7.56 -27.38
CA TYR A 84 7.00 -7.69 -25.94
C TYR A 84 6.04 -6.65 -25.38
N VAL A 85 5.12 -7.08 -24.51
CA VAL A 85 4.24 -6.18 -23.77
C VAL A 85 5.04 -5.41 -22.72
N ARG A 86 4.81 -4.10 -22.69
CA ARG A 86 5.42 -3.17 -21.73
C ARG A 86 4.39 -2.61 -20.78
N GLU A 87 3.22 -2.26 -21.31
CA GLU A 87 2.06 -1.87 -20.54
C GLU A 87 0.80 -2.54 -21.15
N GLY A 88 -0.18 -2.90 -20.32
CA GLY A 88 -1.37 -3.62 -20.77
C GLY A 88 -1.33 -5.13 -20.56
N HIS A 89 -0.52 -5.66 -19.63
CA HIS A 89 -0.47 -7.10 -19.31
C HIS A 89 -1.84 -7.71 -18.97
N ARG A 90 -2.68 -7.00 -18.20
CA ARG A 90 -4.06 -7.43 -17.90
C ARG A 90 -4.96 -7.41 -19.15
N ARG A 91 -4.74 -6.47 -20.06
CA ARG A 91 -5.45 -6.38 -21.35
C ARG A 91 -5.05 -7.52 -22.28
N ARG A 92 -3.76 -7.86 -22.37
CA ARG A 92 -3.28 -9.07 -23.07
C ARG A 92 -4.00 -10.33 -22.56
N ARG A 93 -4.02 -10.54 -21.24
CA ARG A 93 -4.71 -11.69 -20.64
C ARG A 93 -6.22 -11.70 -20.94
N ALA A 94 -6.85 -10.53 -20.91
CA ALA A 94 -8.26 -10.38 -21.24
C ALA A 94 -8.57 -10.70 -22.71
N ILE A 95 -7.70 -10.29 -23.64
CA ILE A 95 -7.83 -10.64 -25.07
C ILE A 95 -7.73 -12.16 -25.25
N LEU A 96 -6.74 -12.80 -24.64
CA LEU A 96 -6.56 -14.25 -24.73
C LEU A 96 -7.76 -15.01 -24.15
N LEU A 97 -8.28 -14.56 -22.99
CA LEU A 97 -9.49 -15.10 -22.38
C LEU A 97 -10.72 -14.95 -23.30
N ALA A 98 -10.88 -13.79 -23.94
CA ALA A 98 -11.99 -13.57 -24.88
C ALA A 98 -11.90 -14.51 -26.08
N ILE A 99 -10.70 -14.71 -26.64
CA ILE A 99 -10.45 -15.64 -27.76
C ILE A 99 -10.70 -17.08 -27.35
N GLU A 100 -10.22 -17.49 -26.17
CA GLU A 100 -10.46 -18.82 -25.61
C GLU A 100 -11.96 -19.13 -25.48
N GLU A 101 -12.76 -18.10 -25.16
CA GLU A 101 -14.22 -18.18 -25.04
C GLU A 101 -14.96 -17.96 -26.37
N GLY A 102 -14.26 -17.99 -27.50
CA GLY A 102 -14.84 -17.99 -28.85
C GLY A 102 -15.02 -16.63 -29.50
N ALA A 103 -14.41 -15.55 -28.98
CA ALA A 103 -14.44 -14.25 -29.62
C ALA A 103 -13.54 -14.21 -30.88
N ASP A 104 -14.06 -13.70 -31.99
CA ASP A 104 -13.30 -13.51 -33.23
C ASP A 104 -12.46 -12.22 -33.19
N ILE A 105 -11.36 -12.26 -32.42
CA ILE A 105 -10.43 -11.14 -32.27
C ILE A 105 -9.16 -11.45 -33.06
N GLN A 106 -9.14 -11.04 -34.33
CA GLN A 106 -8.00 -11.25 -35.22
C GLN A 106 -6.88 -10.22 -35.01
N PHE A 107 -7.25 -8.98 -34.67
CA PHE A 107 -6.32 -7.86 -34.57
C PHE A 107 -6.60 -7.02 -33.34
N VAL A 108 -5.53 -6.53 -32.70
CA VAL A 108 -5.59 -5.60 -31.57
C VAL A 108 -4.68 -4.40 -31.81
N GLN A 109 -5.13 -3.24 -31.37
CA GLN A 109 -4.34 -2.00 -31.47
C GLN A 109 -3.20 -2.01 -30.45
N VAL A 110 -2.01 -1.68 -30.94
CA VAL A 110 -0.78 -1.53 -30.15
C VAL A 110 -0.10 -0.22 -30.51
N VAL A 111 0.61 0.34 -29.53
CA VAL A 111 1.49 1.49 -29.71
C VAL A 111 2.90 1.06 -29.33
N GLU A 112 3.86 1.31 -30.20
CA GLU A 112 5.26 1.04 -29.89
C GLU A 112 5.82 2.18 -29.03
N HIS A 113 6.36 1.84 -27.86
CA HIS A 113 7.11 2.79 -27.06
C HIS A 113 8.60 2.55 -27.24
N LYS A 114 9.24 3.49 -27.93
CA LYS A 114 10.69 3.52 -28.11
C LYS A 114 11.33 4.02 -26.82
N GLY A 115 12.50 3.48 -26.49
CA GLY A 115 13.26 3.86 -25.30
C GLY A 115 14.13 2.72 -24.77
N ASP A 116 15.09 3.08 -23.93
CA ASP A 116 15.92 2.11 -23.20
C ASP A 116 15.10 1.37 -22.13
N GLU A 117 15.69 0.36 -21.49
CA GLU A 117 14.98 -0.45 -20.47
C GLU A 117 14.54 0.37 -19.23
N ALA A 118 15.24 1.47 -18.94
CA ALA A 118 14.86 2.38 -17.85
C ALA A 118 13.59 3.15 -18.21
N GLU A 119 13.50 3.69 -19.42
CA GLU A 119 12.30 4.34 -19.93
C GLU A 119 11.11 3.37 -20.01
N GLN A 120 11.36 2.12 -20.44
CA GLN A 120 10.33 1.08 -20.44
C GLN A 120 9.79 0.78 -19.04
N SER A 121 10.64 0.75 -18.02
CA SER A 121 10.21 0.52 -16.64
C SER A 121 9.49 1.74 -16.06
N LEU A 122 9.97 2.95 -16.38
CA LEU A 122 9.35 4.20 -15.97
C LEU A 122 7.92 4.34 -16.52
N LEU A 123 7.69 3.90 -17.76
CA LEU A 123 6.36 3.88 -18.39
C LEU A 123 5.34 3.16 -17.49
N ILE A 124 5.72 2.02 -16.89
CA ILE A 124 4.83 1.26 -16.00
C ILE A 124 4.46 2.07 -14.75
N ALA A 125 5.43 2.80 -14.17
CA ALA A 125 5.21 3.58 -12.95
C ALA A 125 4.40 4.87 -13.18
N THR A 126 4.45 5.42 -14.40
CA THR A 126 3.81 6.68 -14.80
C THR A 126 2.48 6.46 -15.52
N SER A 127 2.22 5.26 -16.04
CA SER A 127 0.93 4.90 -16.59
C SER A 127 -0.16 5.04 -15.52
N ASN A 128 -1.19 5.83 -15.84
CA ASN A 128 -2.36 6.07 -14.98
C ASN A 128 -3.57 5.25 -15.42
N ASP A 129 -3.42 4.37 -16.41
CA ASP A 129 -4.53 3.62 -16.99
C ASP A 129 -4.80 2.33 -16.18
N GLY A 130 -5.96 2.27 -15.55
CA GLY A 130 -6.48 1.05 -14.92
C GLY A 130 -6.18 0.90 -13.43
N LEU A 131 -5.90 -0.34 -13.00
CA LEU A 131 -5.72 -0.66 -11.58
C LEU A 131 -4.40 -0.06 -11.07
N PRO A 132 -4.37 0.73 -9.99
CA PRO A 132 -3.12 1.26 -9.46
C PRO A 132 -2.12 0.16 -9.12
N LEU A 133 -0.84 0.44 -9.31
CA LEU A 133 0.23 -0.43 -8.81
C LEU A 133 0.24 -0.43 -7.28
N SER A 134 0.50 -1.60 -6.69
CA SER A 134 0.76 -1.72 -5.25
C SER A 134 2.05 -0.97 -4.86
N PRO A 135 2.23 -0.60 -3.57
CA PRO A 135 3.48 -0.01 -3.11
C PRO A 135 4.71 -0.87 -3.41
N LEU A 136 4.60 -2.20 -3.31
CA LEU A 136 5.68 -3.13 -3.65
C LEU A 136 5.93 -3.22 -5.15
N GLU A 137 4.88 -3.22 -5.96
CA GLU A 137 5.00 -3.21 -7.42
C GLU A 137 5.74 -1.95 -7.90
N ARG A 138 5.48 -0.80 -7.28
CA ARG A 138 6.24 0.45 -7.51
C ARG A 138 7.67 0.36 -6.99
N ALA A 139 7.87 -0.22 -5.81
CA ALA A 139 9.19 -0.39 -5.22
C ALA A 139 10.13 -1.19 -6.14
N VAL A 140 9.63 -2.26 -6.76
CA VAL A 140 10.39 -3.05 -7.75
C VAL A 140 10.81 -2.19 -8.94
N ILE A 141 9.93 -1.32 -9.44
CA ILE A 141 10.27 -0.40 -10.54
C ILE A 141 11.35 0.59 -10.11
N TYR A 142 11.19 1.21 -8.93
CA TYR A 142 12.16 2.19 -8.43
C TYR A 142 13.53 1.57 -8.20
N ALA A 143 13.58 0.32 -7.71
CA ALA A 143 14.83 -0.41 -7.56
C ALA A 143 15.50 -0.72 -8.91
N ARG A 144 14.74 -1.07 -9.96
CA ARG A 144 15.29 -1.24 -11.32
C ARG A 144 15.89 0.05 -11.85
N LEU A 145 15.16 1.16 -11.72
CA LEU A 145 15.65 2.48 -12.14
C LEU A 145 16.94 2.86 -11.40
N ALA A 146 16.99 2.62 -10.09
CA ALA A 146 18.18 2.84 -9.28
C ALA A 146 19.36 1.95 -9.71
N ASN A 147 19.12 0.69 -10.05
CA ASN A 147 20.15 -0.22 -10.57
C ASN A 147 20.71 0.22 -11.93
N TRP A 148 19.94 0.99 -12.71
CA TRP A 148 20.41 1.67 -13.92
C TRP A 148 21.02 3.05 -13.66
N GLY A 149 21.34 3.37 -12.40
CA GLY A 149 22.06 4.58 -12.03
C GLY A 149 21.20 5.81 -11.82
N TRP A 150 19.87 5.69 -11.81
CA TRP A 150 18.99 6.84 -11.53
C TRP A 150 19.03 7.18 -10.05
N SER A 151 19.14 8.48 -9.73
CA SER A 151 19.01 8.95 -8.35
C SER A 151 17.54 8.95 -7.89
N ASP A 152 17.31 8.83 -6.58
CA ASP A 152 15.95 8.90 -6.02
C ASP A 152 15.26 10.23 -6.38
N GLN A 153 16.02 11.32 -6.50
CA GLN A 153 15.51 12.62 -6.94
C GLN A 153 15.06 12.61 -8.40
N MET A 154 15.83 11.99 -9.30
CA MET A 154 15.46 11.86 -10.71
C MET A 154 14.21 10.98 -10.87
N ILE A 155 14.16 9.84 -10.17
CA ILE A 155 12.98 8.96 -10.15
C ILE A 155 11.76 9.75 -9.67
N ALA A 156 11.88 10.42 -8.53
CA ALA A 156 10.81 11.20 -7.91
C ALA A 156 10.23 12.27 -8.85
N GLN A 157 11.08 13.03 -9.55
CA GLN A 157 10.65 14.01 -10.54
C GLN A 157 9.86 13.37 -11.68
N ARG A 158 10.34 12.24 -12.20
CA ARG A 158 9.71 11.55 -13.34
C ARG A 158 8.38 10.87 -12.97
N VAL A 159 8.21 10.42 -11.73
CA VAL A 159 6.98 9.76 -11.26
C VAL A 159 6.03 10.71 -10.51
N GLY A 160 6.38 12.00 -10.37
CA GLY A 160 5.55 13.00 -9.69
C GLY A 160 5.40 12.77 -8.18
N ARG A 161 6.47 12.34 -7.50
CA ARG A 161 6.51 12.05 -6.05
C ARG A 161 7.71 12.75 -5.39
N SER A 162 7.82 12.66 -4.07
CA SER A 162 9.01 13.13 -3.34
C SER A 162 10.13 12.09 -3.37
N ALA A 163 11.39 12.53 -3.24
CA ALA A 163 12.54 11.63 -3.11
C ALA A 163 12.40 10.73 -1.87
N GLU A 164 11.86 11.26 -0.77
CA GLU A 164 11.58 10.46 0.44
C GLU A 164 10.56 9.35 0.17
N HIS A 165 9.53 9.62 -0.64
CA HIS A 165 8.57 8.58 -1.03
C HIS A 165 9.24 7.45 -1.82
N VAL A 166 10.16 7.78 -2.75
CA VAL A 166 10.93 6.79 -3.52
C VAL A 166 11.81 5.96 -2.59
N ARG A 167 12.50 6.61 -1.64
CA ARG A 167 13.36 5.95 -0.65
C ARG A 167 12.58 4.99 0.24
N ILE A 168 11.47 5.44 0.83
CA ILE A 168 10.58 4.61 1.66
C ILE A 168 10.04 3.42 0.85
N ALA A 169 9.60 3.66 -0.39
CA ALA A 169 9.09 2.59 -1.23
C ALA A 169 10.17 1.53 -1.50
N ARG A 170 11.41 1.95 -1.81
CA ARG A 170 12.53 1.02 -2.03
C ARG A 170 12.89 0.22 -0.78
N ALA A 171 12.83 0.82 0.41
CA ALA A 171 13.08 0.13 1.69
C ALA A 171 12.12 -1.05 1.91
N LEU A 172 10.92 -1.02 1.31
CA LEU A 172 10.00 -2.17 1.38
C LEU A 172 10.59 -3.46 0.81
N LEU A 173 11.56 -3.36 -0.12
CA LEU A 173 12.18 -4.54 -0.73
C LEU A 173 13.15 -5.26 0.21
N GLU A 174 13.68 -4.55 1.21
CA GLU A 174 14.62 -5.07 2.20
C GLU A 174 13.92 -5.96 3.24
N MET A 175 12.59 -5.84 3.36
CA MET A 175 11.78 -6.64 4.28
C MET A 175 11.79 -8.13 3.90
N PRO A 176 11.58 -9.04 4.88
CA PRO A 176 11.40 -10.47 4.63
C PRO A 176 10.31 -10.77 3.60
N LEU A 177 10.48 -11.86 2.83
CA LEU A 177 9.53 -12.26 1.77
C LEU A 177 8.10 -12.39 2.29
N GLU A 178 7.91 -12.96 3.48
CA GLU A 178 6.60 -13.13 4.08
C GLU A 178 5.90 -11.79 4.33
N LEU A 179 6.62 -10.79 4.84
CA LEU A 179 6.07 -9.45 5.06
C LEU A 179 5.69 -8.79 3.73
N LYS A 180 6.53 -8.95 2.70
CA LYS A 180 6.24 -8.49 1.34
C LYS A 180 4.98 -9.16 0.77
N ARG A 181 4.80 -10.47 0.98
CA ARG A 181 3.59 -11.22 0.61
C ARG A 181 2.34 -10.64 1.28
N MET A 182 2.37 -10.44 2.60
CA MET A 182 1.24 -9.87 3.34
C MET A 182 0.84 -8.47 2.85
N ILE A 183 1.81 -7.63 2.44
CA ILE A 183 1.53 -6.31 1.86
C ILE A 183 0.93 -6.46 0.45
N GLN A 184 1.50 -7.32 -0.39
CA GLN A 184 1.05 -7.53 -1.77
C GLN A 184 -0.37 -8.10 -1.83
N GLU A 185 -0.71 -8.99 -0.90
CA GLU A 185 -2.05 -9.55 -0.71
C GLU A 185 -3.05 -8.53 -0.15
N GLY A 186 -2.56 -7.44 0.44
CA GLY A 186 -3.38 -6.40 1.05
C GLY A 186 -3.79 -6.72 2.51
N SER A 187 -3.25 -7.79 3.09
CA SER A 187 -3.45 -8.19 4.48
C SER A 187 -2.93 -7.15 5.47
N VAL A 188 -1.88 -6.40 5.11
CA VAL A 188 -1.33 -5.29 5.92
C VAL A 188 -1.02 -4.08 5.04
N ALA A 189 -1.11 -2.86 5.59
CA ALA A 189 -0.70 -1.65 4.86
C ALA A 189 0.84 -1.57 4.78
N ALA A 190 1.38 -1.15 3.64
CA ALA A 190 2.83 -1.02 3.46
C ALA A 190 3.50 -0.10 4.50
N THR A 191 2.86 1.03 4.82
CA THR A 191 3.36 1.97 5.84
C THR A 191 3.41 1.33 7.21
N TYR A 192 2.34 0.65 7.62
CA TYR A 192 2.28 -0.02 8.92
C TYR A 192 3.23 -1.22 9.01
N ALA A 193 3.37 -1.98 7.92
CA ALA A 193 4.35 -3.07 7.86
C ALA A 193 5.78 -2.54 7.97
N GLN A 194 6.10 -1.41 7.34
CA GLN A 194 7.39 -0.75 7.47
C GLN A 194 7.63 -0.23 8.89
N GLU A 195 6.65 0.40 9.52
CA GLU A 195 6.72 0.83 10.93
C GLU A 195 7.02 -0.35 11.85
N LEU A 196 6.25 -1.44 11.73
CA LEU A 196 6.41 -2.64 12.54
C LEU A 196 7.77 -3.31 12.30
N TYR A 197 8.25 -3.33 11.06
CA TYR A 197 9.58 -3.85 10.72
C TYR A 197 10.70 -2.98 11.30
N ASN A 198 10.55 -1.66 11.29
CA ASN A 198 11.53 -0.76 11.89
C ASN A 198 11.59 -0.91 13.43
N GLU A 199 10.44 -1.18 14.08
CA GLU A 199 10.34 -1.36 15.53
C GLU A 199 10.80 -2.74 16.02
N HIS A 200 10.46 -3.81 15.28
CA HIS A 200 10.65 -5.20 15.74
C HIS A 200 11.51 -6.07 14.81
N GLY A 201 12.03 -5.53 13.72
CA GLY A 201 12.81 -6.28 12.74
C GLY A 201 12.04 -7.47 12.17
N THR A 202 12.70 -8.63 12.09
CA THR A 202 12.10 -9.88 11.57
C THR A 202 10.90 -10.38 12.40
N ASN A 203 10.83 -10.03 13.69
CA ASN A 203 9.72 -10.43 14.57
C ASN A 203 8.38 -9.81 14.16
N ALA A 204 8.39 -8.76 13.34
CA ALA A 204 7.19 -8.16 12.76
C ALA A 204 6.30 -9.21 12.05
N VAL A 205 6.90 -10.22 11.42
CA VAL A 205 6.17 -11.31 10.75
C VAL A 205 5.34 -12.12 11.75
N GLU A 206 5.93 -12.51 12.87
CA GLU A 206 5.24 -13.31 13.89
C GLU A 206 4.12 -12.51 14.56
N ILE A 207 4.36 -11.22 14.83
CA ILE A 207 3.36 -10.31 15.39
C ILE A 207 2.14 -10.23 14.47
N LEU A 208 2.34 -10.05 13.16
CA LEU A 208 1.24 -9.99 12.20
C LEU A 208 0.53 -11.33 12.04
N LYS A 209 1.25 -12.46 12.08
CA LYS A 209 0.63 -13.80 12.04
C LYS A 209 -0.27 -14.05 13.24
N LYS A 210 0.21 -13.77 14.46
CA LYS A 210 -0.61 -13.86 15.69
C LYS A 210 -1.86 -12.99 15.59
N ALA A 211 -1.71 -11.74 15.14
CA ALA A 211 -2.85 -10.85 14.95
C ALA A 211 -3.85 -11.35 13.89
N GLN A 212 -3.37 -12.01 12.84
CA GLN A 212 -4.22 -12.61 11.81
C GLN A 212 -4.99 -13.82 12.35
N GLU A 213 -4.35 -14.68 13.14
CA GLU A 213 -4.98 -15.82 13.81
C GLU A 213 -6.04 -15.37 14.81
N GLU A 214 -5.75 -14.38 15.65
CA GLU A 214 -6.73 -13.79 16.58
C GLU A 214 -7.94 -13.21 15.85
N GLN A 215 -7.74 -12.56 14.71
CA GLN A 215 -8.84 -12.04 13.90
C GLN A 215 -9.67 -13.15 13.23
N ALA A 216 -9.02 -14.24 12.81
CA ALA A 216 -9.71 -15.38 12.24
C ALA A 216 -10.61 -16.06 13.29
N ASN A 217 -10.10 -16.23 14.52
CA ASN A 217 -10.85 -16.82 15.62
C ASN A 217 -12.01 -15.93 16.13
N GLY A 218 -11.92 -14.61 15.96
CA GLY A 218 -12.95 -13.66 16.38
C GLY A 218 -14.03 -13.34 15.32
N ASN A 219 -13.90 -13.85 14.10
CA ASN A 219 -14.91 -13.70 13.05
C ASN A 219 -15.68 -15.03 12.92
N ASP A 220 -16.97 -15.04 13.27
CA ASP A 220 -17.91 -16.17 13.03
C ASP A 220 -18.13 -16.47 11.53
N GLY A 221 -17.09 -16.95 10.85
CA GLY A 221 -17.12 -17.63 9.55
C GLY A 221 -17.63 -16.87 8.32
N LYS A 222 -18.09 -15.61 8.42
CA LYS A 222 -18.87 -14.97 7.34
C LYS A 222 -18.30 -13.70 6.72
N LYS A 223 -17.10 -13.23 7.10
CA LYS A 223 -16.50 -12.03 6.50
C LYS A 223 -15.03 -12.26 6.12
N ALA A 224 -14.65 -11.78 4.94
CA ALA A 224 -13.27 -11.77 4.47
C ALA A 224 -12.34 -11.18 5.56
N PRO A 225 -11.11 -11.70 5.70
CA PRO A 225 -10.17 -11.22 6.71
C PRO A 225 -9.97 -9.71 6.55
N LYS A 226 -10.12 -8.99 7.67
CA LYS A 226 -9.92 -7.53 7.69
C LYS A 226 -8.43 -7.23 7.58
N LYS A 227 -8.11 -6.10 6.97
CA LYS A 227 -6.74 -5.58 6.93
C LYS A 227 -6.21 -5.38 8.35
N LEU A 228 -5.01 -5.89 8.62
CA LEU A 228 -4.27 -5.68 9.86
C LEU A 228 -3.87 -4.21 9.96
N THR A 229 -4.23 -3.59 11.07
CA THR A 229 -3.94 -2.19 11.41
C THR A 229 -3.28 -2.12 12.77
N LYS A 230 -2.63 -0.99 13.06
CA LYS A 230 -2.05 -0.71 14.38
C LYS A 230 -3.02 -1.02 15.53
N LYS A 231 -4.30 -0.63 15.41
CA LYS A 231 -5.34 -0.91 16.41
C LYS A 231 -5.67 -2.40 16.62
N SER A 232 -5.47 -3.24 15.61
CA SER A 232 -5.76 -4.67 15.71
C SER A 232 -4.58 -5.49 16.22
N VAL A 233 -3.37 -4.97 16.06
CA VAL A 233 -2.12 -5.63 16.45
C VAL A 233 -1.67 -5.13 17.82
N GLU A 234 -1.60 -3.81 18.00
CA GLU A 234 -1.30 -3.15 19.27
C GLU A 234 -2.63 -2.85 19.97
N LYS A 235 -3.10 -3.79 20.78
CA LYS A 235 -4.12 -3.50 21.78
C LYS A 235 -3.44 -2.76 22.94
N GLY A 236 -3.24 -1.45 22.81
CA GLY A 236 -2.98 -0.62 23.98
C GLY A 236 -4.08 -0.85 25.04
N PRO A 237 -3.78 -0.67 26.34
CA PRO A 237 -4.77 -0.91 27.39
C PRO A 237 -6.04 -0.12 27.08
N ARG A 238 -7.15 -0.83 26.86
CA ARG A 238 -8.44 -0.19 26.63
C ARG A 238 -8.96 0.28 27.98
N LEU A 239 -8.81 1.58 28.26
CA LEU A 239 -9.49 2.22 29.38
C LEU A 239 -11.00 1.97 29.23
N GLY A 240 -11.59 1.23 30.18
CA GLY A 240 -13.02 0.95 30.16
C GLY A 240 -13.84 2.25 30.21
N LYS A 241 -15.05 2.25 29.65
CA LYS A 241 -15.94 3.44 29.62
C LYS A 241 -16.08 4.11 31.00
N LYS A 242 -16.17 3.31 32.06
CA LYS A 242 -16.23 3.78 33.46
C LYS A 242 -14.97 4.50 33.92
N VAL A 243 -13.79 4.09 33.45
CA VAL A 243 -12.49 4.73 33.77
C VAL A 243 -12.41 6.08 33.07
N VAL A 244 -12.81 6.15 31.79
CA VAL A 244 -12.85 7.40 31.02
C VAL A 244 -13.84 8.40 31.63
N GLU A 245 -15.03 7.94 32.04
CA GLU A 245 -16.02 8.77 32.73
C GLU A 245 -15.51 9.27 34.10
N ALA A 246 -14.84 8.43 34.87
CA ALA A 246 -14.22 8.83 36.15
C ALA A 246 -13.10 9.86 35.93
N MET A 247 -12.25 9.66 34.93
CA MET A 247 -11.16 10.57 34.57
C MET A 247 -11.70 11.93 34.11
N HIS A 248 -12.74 11.94 33.27
CA HIS A 248 -13.41 13.17 32.83
C HIS A 248 -14.01 13.94 34.02
N ARG A 249 -14.69 13.26 34.95
CA ARG A 249 -15.25 13.90 36.15
C ARG A 249 -14.17 14.50 37.05
N GLY A 250 -13.11 13.73 37.35
CA GLY A 250 -12.01 14.20 38.20
C GLY A 250 -11.31 15.42 37.61
N VAL A 251 -10.88 15.34 36.34
CA VAL A 251 -10.22 16.46 35.66
C VAL A 251 -11.15 17.67 35.55
N SER A 252 -12.43 17.48 35.21
CA SER A 252 -13.39 18.60 35.11
C SER A 252 -13.62 19.30 36.46
N SER A 253 -13.63 18.54 37.56
CA SER A 253 -13.76 19.11 38.90
C SER A 253 -12.55 19.99 39.25
N ILE A 254 -11.33 19.54 38.94
CA ILE A 254 -10.10 20.32 39.17
C ILE A 254 -10.07 21.56 38.26
N THR A 255 -10.35 21.42 36.96
CA THR A 255 -10.29 22.53 36.01
C THR A 255 -11.28 23.64 36.36
N SER A 256 -12.49 23.29 36.82
CA SER A 256 -13.47 24.29 37.27
C SER A 256 -13.03 25.10 38.49
N ARG A 257 -12.05 24.58 39.26
CA ARG A 257 -11.55 25.22 40.49
C ARG A 257 -10.23 25.95 40.29
N LEU A 258 -9.47 25.58 39.26
CA LEU A 258 -8.21 26.24 38.89
C LEU A 258 -8.38 27.75 38.67
N ASP A 259 -9.52 28.18 38.13
CA ASP A 259 -9.82 29.61 37.89
C ASP A 259 -9.84 30.47 39.17
N ASN A 260 -10.00 29.85 40.34
CA ASN A 260 -10.20 30.54 41.61
C ASN A 260 -9.04 30.35 42.62
N ILE A 261 -7.97 29.64 42.24
CA ILE A 261 -6.85 29.38 43.16
C ILE A 261 -5.91 30.58 43.18
N LYS A 262 -5.61 31.06 44.39
CA LYS A 262 -4.60 32.10 44.62
C LYS A 262 -3.31 31.45 45.13
N PRO A 263 -2.14 32.04 44.82
CA PRO A 263 -0.88 31.60 45.40
C PRO A 263 -0.91 31.79 46.92
N ASN A 264 -0.24 30.90 47.64
CA ASN A 264 0.01 31.00 49.07
C ASN A 264 1.03 32.11 49.35
N ASP A 265 1.30 32.37 50.64
CA ASP A 265 2.17 33.47 51.11
C ASP A 265 3.61 33.42 50.56
N ASP A 266 4.06 32.25 50.07
CA ASP A 266 5.36 32.04 49.42
C ASP A 266 5.40 32.45 47.94
N GLY A 267 4.25 32.71 47.31
CA GLY A 267 4.13 33.03 45.88
C GLY A 267 4.40 31.85 44.93
N GLU A 268 4.77 30.68 45.46
CA GLU A 268 5.22 29.53 44.68
C GLU A 268 4.28 28.32 44.81
N THR A 269 3.53 28.21 45.92
CA THR A 269 2.63 27.09 46.16
C THR A 269 1.16 27.50 46.05
N PHE A 270 0.33 26.55 45.63
CA PHE A 270 -1.11 26.74 45.46
C PHE A 270 -1.85 25.69 46.29
N THR A 271 -2.85 26.12 47.07
CA THR A 271 -3.67 25.21 47.86
C THR A 271 -4.99 24.93 47.16
N LEU A 272 -5.20 23.67 46.76
CA LEU A 272 -6.49 23.21 46.23
C LEU A 272 -7.25 22.44 47.32
N THR A 273 -8.37 22.98 47.77
CA THR A 273 -9.28 22.26 48.65
C THR A 273 -10.17 21.33 47.85
N LEU A 274 -10.00 20.01 48.06
CA LEU A 274 -10.82 18.97 47.46
C LEU A 274 -11.99 18.63 48.38
N SER A 275 -13.17 18.41 47.81
CA SER A 275 -14.29 17.86 48.58
C SER A 275 -14.07 16.36 48.81
N ARG A 276 -14.79 15.78 49.78
CA ARG A 276 -14.75 14.34 50.03
C ARG A 276 -15.12 13.53 48.78
N GLU A 277 -16.12 13.99 48.03
CA GLU A 277 -16.55 13.35 46.77
C GLU A 277 -15.44 13.37 45.71
N ASP A 278 -14.66 14.44 45.63
CA ASP A 278 -13.52 14.53 44.71
C ASP A 278 -12.43 13.51 45.10
N VAL A 279 -12.11 13.44 46.40
CA VAL A 279 -11.11 12.51 46.93
C VAL A 279 -11.52 11.06 46.65
N ASP A 280 -12.79 10.71 46.88
CA ASP A 280 -13.30 9.36 46.63
C ASP A 280 -13.24 9.03 45.12
N ALA A 281 -13.58 9.97 44.23
CA ALA A 281 -13.49 9.79 42.79
C ALA A 281 -12.04 9.59 42.29
N PHE A 282 -11.07 10.31 42.86
CA PHE A 282 -9.66 10.14 42.52
C PHE A 282 -9.08 8.84 43.06
N GLN A 283 -9.52 8.38 44.23
CA GLN A 283 -9.12 7.07 44.75
C GLN A 283 -9.67 5.93 43.89
N GLU A 284 -10.93 6.03 43.43
CA GLU A 284 -11.52 5.06 42.52
C GLU A 284 -10.80 5.05 41.16
N LEU A 285 -10.44 6.23 40.64
CA LEU A 285 -9.66 6.36 39.40
C LEU A 285 -8.26 5.75 39.56
N LYS A 286 -7.58 6.01 40.69
CA LYS A 286 -6.25 5.44 41.01
C LYS A 286 -6.30 3.92 41.05
N ALA A 287 -7.30 3.34 41.72
CA ALA A 287 -7.46 1.89 41.79
C ALA A 287 -7.66 1.27 40.39
N LYS A 288 -8.52 1.88 39.56
CA LYS A 288 -8.80 1.39 38.20
C LYS A 288 -7.64 1.59 37.22
N LEU A 289 -6.80 2.60 37.41
CA LEU A 289 -5.59 2.79 36.61
C LEU A 289 -4.50 1.78 36.98
N ALA A 290 -4.34 1.46 38.27
CA ALA A 290 -3.40 0.45 38.73
C ALA A 290 -3.70 -0.96 38.19
N GLU A 291 -4.97 -1.27 37.90
CA GLU A 291 -5.39 -2.52 37.23
C GLU A 291 -5.03 -2.57 35.74
N LEU A 292 -4.64 -1.45 35.12
CA LEU A 292 -4.34 -1.31 33.69
C LEU A 292 -2.86 -1.13 33.38
N GLU A 293 -2.02 -0.87 34.40
CA GLU A 293 -0.57 -0.91 34.23
C GLU A 293 -0.15 -2.36 33.94
N PRO A 294 0.64 -2.62 32.89
CA PRO A 294 1.16 -3.95 32.65
C PRO A 294 1.96 -4.36 33.89
N LYS A 295 1.77 -5.60 34.36
CA LYS A 295 2.73 -6.22 35.27
C LYS A 295 4.09 -6.08 34.62
N THR A 296 4.97 -5.26 35.19
CA THR A 296 6.39 -5.35 34.89
C THR A 296 6.78 -6.78 35.19
N ASP A 297 7.13 -7.55 34.16
CA ASP A 297 7.73 -8.87 34.32
C ASP A 297 9.03 -8.66 35.10
N GLU A 298 9.01 -8.96 36.41
CA GLU A 298 10.18 -9.11 37.28
C GLU A 298 11.01 -10.36 36.90
N SER A 299 11.05 -10.75 35.62
CA SER A 299 11.74 -11.95 35.17
C SER A 299 12.95 -11.68 34.28
N ASN A 300 13.57 -10.50 34.38
CA ASN A 300 14.77 -10.16 33.60
C ASN A 300 15.91 -9.52 34.40
N GLU A 301 15.93 -9.65 35.73
CA GLU A 301 17.11 -9.30 36.54
C GLU A 301 18.05 -10.52 36.77
N ASP A 302 17.55 -11.77 36.65
CA ASP A 302 18.36 -12.97 36.94
C ASP A 302 19.22 -13.49 35.75
N GLN A 303 19.20 -12.85 34.58
CA GLN A 303 20.06 -13.23 33.44
C GLN A 303 21.28 -12.33 33.22
N GLN A 304 21.50 -11.32 34.06
CA GLN A 304 22.72 -10.49 34.00
C GLN A 304 23.81 -10.88 35.03
N GLU A 305 23.57 -11.85 35.93
CA GLU A 305 24.59 -12.29 36.91
C GLU A 305 25.37 -13.56 36.53
N LEU A 306 25.09 -14.22 35.38
CA LEU A 306 25.78 -15.47 35.01
C LEU A 306 26.94 -15.34 34.00
N ASP A 307 27.24 -14.13 33.50
CA ASP A 307 28.38 -13.92 32.57
C ASP A 307 29.66 -13.35 33.25
N LEU A 308 29.69 -13.26 34.58
CA LEU A 308 30.87 -12.79 35.34
C LEU A 308 31.57 -13.86 36.20
N ALA A 309 31.13 -15.12 36.16
CA ALA A 309 31.74 -16.22 36.92
C ALA A 309 32.44 -17.27 36.03
N GLY A 310 33.13 -16.84 34.98
CA GLY A 310 33.78 -17.73 34.02
C GLY A 310 35.07 -17.17 33.42
N ASN A 311 35.95 -16.57 34.22
CA ASN A 311 37.37 -16.44 33.87
C ASN A 311 38.22 -16.13 35.11
N GLN A 312 38.69 -17.19 35.78
CA GLN A 312 39.98 -17.21 36.47
C GLN A 312 40.84 -18.30 35.83
#